data_AF-A0A7I4CH82-F1
#
_entry.id   AF-A0A7I4CH82-F1
#
_cell.length_a   1.000
_cell.length_b   1.000
_cell.length_c   1.000
_cell.angle_alpha   90.00
_cell.angle_beta   90.00
_cell.angle_gamma   90.00
#
_symmetry.space_group_name_H-M   'P 1'
#
loop_
_entity.id
_entity.type
_entity.pdbx_description
1 polymer ?
#
loop_
_entity_poly.entity_id
_entity_poly.type
_entity_poly.pdbx_seq_one_letter_code
_entity_poly.pdbx_strand_id
1 'polypeptide(L)'
;MFGGFLTAQSMAGGTGSGLGAYVTELLKDEYPSKCVLSHCIWPYESGEVIVQNYNALLTLAKLQESADGIIISQNDALSSICRKTLGIPRSSFDHMNDVVANSLASIFLPASWRTVCPSERNEHPRKTFRDKGQYEDEDGIKGGIYGAGMPVRLLSDLVSKLCAHPGYRMLSLRFTPQISNKSLNFTTFNWGAQIKQLQQMLMTEALGDFDLDLILPSAKKDTLLGSKVSRFGNTPNVNRCLANMLVLRGSGSLTADVSRFEHESLYPVWSVDHLSVAVNPAKLGKYEMSAGLLCNCQSTVMCTFRALSRAYGMFASRAYLHQYFKFGMEISTFEEAFTTVEDIISRYLAL
;
A
#
# COMPACT_ATOMS: atom_id res chain seq x y z
N MET A 1 -23.46 -7.28 -9.23
CA MET A 1 -22.44 -8.33 -8.99
C MET A 1 -21.63 -7.93 -7.77
N PHE A 2 -21.54 -8.79 -6.76
CA PHE A 2 -20.76 -8.49 -5.55
C PHE A 2 -19.26 -8.78 -5.80
N GLY A 3 -18.43 -7.75 -5.66
CA GLY A 3 -17.02 -7.75 -6.06
C GLY A 3 -16.01 -8.17 -4.98
N GLY A 4 -16.41 -8.18 -3.71
CA GLY A 4 -15.53 -8.58 -2.59
C GLY A 4 -15.79 -7.77 -1.32
N PHE A 5 -15.02 -8.07 -0.29
CA PHE A 5 -15.08 -7.44 1.03
C PHE A 5 -13.88 -6.53 1.25
N LEU A 6 -14.12 -5.35 1.82
CA LEU A 6 -13.09 -4.47 2.35
C LEU A 6 -13.26 -4.40 3.86
N THR A 7 -12.36 -5.02 4.62
CA THR A 7 -12.34 -4.93 6.08
C THR A 7 -11.42 -3.79 6.52
N ALA A 8 -11.81 -3.01 7.52
CA ALA A 8 -11.00 -1.93 8.07
C ALA A 8 -10.81 -2.14 9.57
N GLN A 9 -9.57 -2.22 10.03
CA GLN A 9 -9.24 -2.58 11.42
C GLN A 9 -7.95 -1.92 11.92
N SER A 10 -7.82 -1.81 13.24
CA SER A 10 -6.58 -1.40 13.90
C SER A 10 -5.83 -2.62 14.42
N MET A 11 -4.51 -2.64 14.23
CA MET A 11 -3.63 -3.72 14.70
C MET A 11 -3.17 -3.54 16.16
N ALA A 12 -3.42 -2.36 16.77
CA ALA A 12 -2.92 -2.05 18.12
C ALA A 12 -3.76 -2.69 19.24
N GLY A 13 -5.09 -2.64 19.11
CA GLY A 13 -6.05 -3.00 20.15
C GLY A 13 -6.50 -4.46 20.11
N GLY A 14 -7.13 -4.96 21.17
CA GLY A 14 -7.59 -6.36 21.24
C GLY A 14 -8.80 -6.66 20.35
N THR A 15 -9.83 -5.81 20.37
CA THR A 15 -11.05 -6.04 19.58
C THR A 15 -10.81 -5.86 18.09
N GLY A 16 -10.23 -4.72 17.69
CA GLY A 16 -10.02 -4.42 16.27
C GLY A 16 -9.15 -5.47 15.57
N SER A 17 -8.09 -5.94 16.24
CA SER A 17 -7.13 -6.87 15.67
C SER A 17 -7.61 -8.33 15.76
N GLY A 18 -8.05 -8.78 16.94
CA GLY A 18 -8.50 -10.16 17.16
C GLY A 18 -9.85 -10.48 16.52
N LEU A 19 -10.90 -9.69 16.79
CA LEU A 19 -12.22 -9.90 16.17
C LEU A 19 -12.14 -9.63 14.67
N GLY A 20 -11.38 -8.61 14.25
CA GLY A 20 -11.23 -8.28 12.83
C GLY A 20 -10.52 -9.37 12.03
N ALA A 21 -9.47 -9.99 12.58
CA ALA A 21 -8.83 -11.17 11.98
C ALA A 21 -9.80 -12.35 11.86
N TYR A 22 -10.55 -12.66 12.93
CA TYR A 22 -11.52 -13.75 12.93
C TYR A 22 -12.66 -13.53 11.93
N VAL A 23 -13.20 -12.31 11.86
CA VAL A 23 -14.23 -11.96 10.86
C VAL A 23 -13.68 -12.09 9.44
N THR A 24 -12.41 -11.70 9.21
CA THR A 24 -11.78 -11.82 7.90
C THR A 24 -11.63 -13.29 7.49
N GLU A 25 -11.26 -14.16 8.43
CA GLU A 25 -11.23 -15.61 8.25
C GLU A 25 -12.61 -16.18 7.92
N LEU A 26 -13.62 -15.88 8.73
CA LEU A 26 -15.00 -16.34 8.47
C LEU A 26 -15.53 -15.89 7.10
N LEU A 27 -15.22 -14.66 6.69
CA LEU A 27 -15.61 -14.15 5.36
C LEU A 27 -14.91 -14.93 4.25
N LYS A 28 -13.66 -15.33 4.45
CA LYS A 28 -12.90 -16.12 3.47
C LYS A 28 -13.40 -17.55 3.39
N ASP A 29 -13.76 -18.14 4.52
CA ASP A 29 -14.30 -19.50 4.60
C ASP A 29 -15.69 -19.61 3.95
N GLU A 30 -16.57 -18.64 4.23
CA GLU A 30 -17.93 -18.60 3.67
C GLU A 30 -17.94 -18.20 2.18
N TYR A 31 -17.01 -17.31 1.77
CA TYR A 31 -16.94 -16.78 0.41
C TYR A 31 -15.53 -16.91 -0.21
N PRO A 32 -15.04 -18.14 -0.47
CA PRO A 32 -13.66 -18.37 -0.90
C PRO A 32 -13.33 -17.77 -2.28
N SER A 33 -14.34 -17.67 -3.16
CA SER A 33 -14.22 -17.08 -4.50
C SER A 33 -14.17 -15.55 -4.49
N LYS A 34 -14.50 -14.91 -3.36
CA LYS A 34 -14.58 -13.45 -3.26
C LYS A 34 -13.27 -12.89 -2.74
N CYS A 35 -12.91 -11.75 -3.31
CA CYS A 35 -11.73 -10.99 -2.89
C CYS A 35 -11.97 -10.41 -1.49
N VAL A 36 -11.02 -10.63 -0.58
CA VAL A 36 -11.01 -10.03 0.76
C VAL A 36 -9.79 -9.13 0.87
N LEU A 37 -10.02 -7.83 0.96
CA LEU A 37 -8.98 -6.83 1.13
C LEU A 37 -9.07 -6.24 2.54
N SER A 38 -7.96 -6.21 3.28
CA SER A 38 -7.92 -5.70 4.64
C SER A 38 -7.12 -4.43 4.73
N HIS A 39 -7.77 -3.33 5.07
CA HIS A 39 -7.12 -2.07 5.45
C HIS A 39 -6.81 -2.09 6.95
N CYS A 40 -5.53 -1.98 7.27
CA CYS A 40 -5.00 -2.11 8.62
C CYS A 40 -4.26 -0.85 9.03
N ILE A 41 -4.64 -0.30 10.19
CA ILE A 41 -3.91 0.79 10.83
C ILE A 41 -2.82 0.20 11.71
N TRP A 42 -1.57 0.49 11.37
CA TRP A 42 -0.39 0.08 12.12
C TRP A 42 -0.18 0.99 13.34
N PRO A 43 0.12 0.43 14.53
CA PRO A 43 0.30 1.21 15.76
C PRO A 43 1.47 2.19 15.68
N TYR A 44 1.49 3.18 16.58
CA TYR A 44 2.66 4.04 16.74
C TYR A 44 3.88 3.27 17.21
N GLU A 45 5.04 3.62 16.67
CA GLU A 45 6.31 3.12 17.14
C GLU A 45 6.63 3.57 18.57
N SER A 46 6.08 4.68 19.09
CA SER A 46 6.29 5.02 20.50
C SER A 46 5.51 4.13 21.48
N GLY A 47 4.52 3.37 21.00
CA GLY A 47 3.63 2.59 21.84
C GLY A 47 2.37 3.36 22.28
N GLU A 48 1.19 2.80 21.97
CA GLU A 48 -0.11 3.20 22.54
C GLU A 48 -0.57 2.21 23.61
N VAL A 49 -0.33 0.92 23.36
CA VAL A 49 -0.70 -0.20 24.22
C VAL A 49 0.53 -1.06 24.42
N ILE A 50 0.77 -1.52 25.65
CA ILE A 50 1.99 -2.25 26.01
C ILE A 50 2.13 -3.56 25.19
N VAL A 51 1.01 -4.23 24.90
CA VAL A 51 0.95 -5.50 24.15
C VAL A 51 0.73 -5.33 22.64
N GLN A 52 0.79 -4.10 22.11
CA GLN A 52 0.44 -3.83 20.71
C GLN A 52 1.28 -4.62 19.69
N ASN A 53 2.55 -4.91 20.02
CA ASN A 53 3.44 -5.60 19.08
C ASN A 53 3.01 -7.07 18.92
N TYR A 54 2.58 -7.73 20.00
CA TYR A 54 2.00 -9.07 19.89
C TYR A 54 0.70 -9.05 19.09
N ASN A 55 -0.21 -8.12 19.41
CA ASN A 55 -1.48 -7.99 18.70
C ASN A 55 -1.25 -7.79 17.20
N ALA A 56 -0.35 -6.88 16.83
CA ALA A 56 -0.05 -6.58 15.44
C ALA A 56 0.53 -7.78 14.69
N LEU A 57 1.47 -8.53 15.29
CA LEU A 57 2.11 -9.68 14.65
C LEU A 57 1.16 -10.87 14.51
N LEU A 58 0.41 -11.20 15.56
CA LEU A 58 -0.61 -12.27 15.53
C LEU A 58 -1.67 -11.97 14.46
N THR A 59 -2.11 -10.72 14.40
CA THR A 59 -3.10 -10.27 13.40
C THR A 59 -2.52 -10.31 11.99
N LEU A 60 -1.28 -9.83 11.80
CA LEU A 60 -0.62 -9.85 10.50
C LEU A 60 -0.42 -11.29 10.00
N ALA A 61 0.02 -12.21 10.86
CA ALA A 61 0.16 -13.62 10.51
C ALA A 61 -1.18 -14.21 10.05
N LYS A 62 -2.27 -13.95 10.79
CA LYS A 62 -3.60 -14.46 10.42
C LYS A 62 -4.17 -13.83 9.14
N LEU A 63 -3.94 -12.54 8.93
CA LEU A 63 -4.35 -11.85 7.71
C LEU A 63 -3.55 -12.29 6.49
N GLN A 64 -2.29 -12.66 6.66
CA GLN A 64 -1.46 -13.18 5.56
C GLN A 64 -2.05 -14.46 4.96
N GLU A 65 -2.75 -15.27 5.76
CA GLU A 65 -3.43 -16.48 5.30
C GLU A 65 -4.80 -16.15 4.68
N SER A 66 -5.62 -15.39 5.40
CA SER A 66 -7.05 -15.19 5.11
C SER A 66 -7.37 -14.06 4.12
N ALA A 67 -6.59 -12.97 4.10
CA ALA A 67 -6.82 -11.82 3.23
C ALA A 67 -6.05 -11.96 1.91
N ASP A 68 -6.66 -11.59 0.79
CA ASP A 68 -6.00 -11.61 -0.53
C ASP A 68 -5.06 -10.40 -0.72
N GLY A 69 -5.26 -9.34 0.06
CA GLY A 69 -4.33 -8.20 0.14
C GLY A 69 -4.50 -7.42 1.46
N ILE A 70 -3.42 -6.81 1.94
CA ILE A 70 -3.34 -6.12 3.23
C ILE A 70 -2.79 -4.72 3.00
N ILE A 71 -3.65 -3.70 3.05
CA ILE A 71 -3.23 -2.30 2.97
C ILE A 71 -2.82 -1.84 4.35
N ILE A 72 -1.56 -1.45 4.53
CA ILE A 72 -1.04 -0.95 5.80
C ILE A 72 -0.92 0.57 5.76
N SER A 73 -1.51 1.24 6.75
CA SER A 73 -1.35 2.68 6.98
C SER A 73 -0.74 2.91 8.36
N GLN A 74 0.40 3.61 8.42
CA GLN A 74 1.13 3.81 9.68
C GLN A 74 0.70 5.09 10.38
N ASN A 75 0.37 5.00 11.68
CA ASN A 75 0.00 6.17 12.48
C ASN A 75 1.10 7.23 12.54
N ASP A 76 2.38 6.82 12.62
CA ASP A 76 3.51 7.75 12.57
C ASP A 76 3.57 8.56 11.25
N ALA A 77 3.37 7.88 10.12
CA ALA A 77 3.36 8.52 8.81
C ALA A 77 2.18 9.49 8.66
N LEU A 78 0.98 9.07 9.09
CA LEU A 78 -0.24 9.90 9.06
C LEU A 78 -0.10 11.13 9.97
N SER A 79 0.44 10.95 11.17
CA SER A 79 0.73 12.04 12.10
C SER A 79 1.76 13.03 11.51
N SER A 80 2.80 12.52 10.86
CA SER A 80 3.80 13.34 10.15
C SER A 80 3.17 14.15 9.01
N ILE A 81 2.27 13.56 8.21
CA ILE A 81 1.53 14.27 7.15
C ILE A 81 0.69 15.41 7.73
N CYS A 82 -0.07 15.15 8.80
CA CYS A 82 -0.89 16.16 9.46
C CYS A 82 -0.04 17.34 9.96
N ARG A 83 1.12 17.07 10.56
CA ARG A 83 1.99 18.11 11.15
C ARG A 83 2.79 18.87 10.10
N LYS A 84 3.51 18.16 9.24
CA LYS A 84 4.46 18.75 8.27
C LYS A 84 3.75 19.29 7.04
N THR A 85 2.77 18.56 6.51
CA THR A 85 2.14 18.88 5.23
C THR A 85 0.89 19.73 5.39
N LEU A 86 0.00 19.36 6.33
CA LEU A 86 -1.26 20.10 6.56
C LEU A 86 -1.09 21.28 7.54
N GLY A 87 0.06 21.39 8.20
CA GLY A 87 0.35 22.48 9.14
C GLY A 87 -0.48 22.41 10.43
N ILE A 88 -0.95 21.22 10.81
CA ILE A 88 -1.75 21.03 12.02
C ILE A 88 -0.80 20.75 13.19
N PRO A 89 -0.68 21.66 14.18
CA PRO A 89 0.33 21.54 15.23
C PRO A 89 0.12 20.32 16.15
N ARG A 90 -1.15 19.94 16.38
CA ARG A 90 -1.52 18.76 17.18
C ARG A 90 -2.41 17.84 16.34
N SER A 91 -1.82 16.74 15.85
CA SER A 91 -2.53 15.69 15.12
C SER A 91 -3.47 14.92 16.07
N SER A 92 -4.77 14.95 15.81
CA SER A 92 -5.77 14.08 16.44
C SER A 92 -6.06 12.87 15.54
N PHE A 93 -6.74 11.85 16.08
CA PHE A 93 -7.21 10.73 15.26
C PHE A 93 -8.19 11.16 14.17
N ASP A 94 -9.05 12.15 14.43
CA ASP A 94 -9.97 12.67 13.42
C ASP A 94 -9.21 13.21 12.20
N HIS A 95 -8.16 14.02 12.42
CA HIS A 95 -7.33 14.54 11.33
C HIS A 95 -6.62 13.44 10.55
N MET A 96 -6.11 12.40 11.24
CA MET A 96 -5.45 11.27 10.55
C MET A 96 -6.45 10.42 9.78
N ASN A 97 -7.64 10.20 10.34
CA ASN A 97 -8.73 9.48 9.69
C ASN A 97 -9.22 10.22 8.44
N ASP A 98 -9.24 11.55 8.45
CA ASP A 98 -9.53 12.35 7.25
C ASP A 98 -8.49 12.10 6.14
N VAL A 99 -7.20 12.04 6.48
CA VAL A 99 -6.12 11.75 5.51
C VAL A 99 -6.26 10.35 4.94
N VAL A 100 -6.53 9.36 5.80
CA VAL A 100 -6.77 7.96 5.39
C VAL A 100 -8.00 7.87 4.50
N ALA A 101 -9.12 8.48 4.89
CA ALA A 101 -10.37 8.45 4.15
C ALA A 101 -10.21 9.05 2.75
N ASN A 102 -9.50 10.18 2.62
CA ASN A 102 -9.21 10.77 1.32
C ASN A 102 -8.32 9.86 0.45
N SER A 103 -7.31 9.22 1.06
CA SER A 103 -6.42 8.31 0.37
C SER A 103 -7.16 7.06 -0.12
N LEU A 104 -7.99 6.46 0.73
CA LEU A 104 -8.83 5.31 0.38
C LEU A 104 -9.87 5.69 -0.67
N ALA A 105 -10.53 6.84 -0.55
CA ALA A 105 -11.50 7.32 -1.54
C ALA A 105 -10.85 7.51 -2.91
N SER A 106 -9.63 8.03 -2.96
CA SER A 106 -8.87 8.17 -4.20
C SER A 106 -8.69 6.83 -4.91
N ILE A 107 -8.38 5.77 -4.16
CA ILE A 107 -8.27 4.43 -4.71
C ILE A 107 -9.65 3.86 -5.01
N PHE A 108 -10.52 3.65 -4.02
CA PHE A 108 -11.70 2.79 -4.13
C PHE A 108 -12.90 3.35 -4.88
N LEU A 109 -13.01 4.67 -5.04
CA LEU A 109 -14.10 5.21 -5.84
C LEU A 109 -14.04 4.66 -7.29
N PRO A 110 -15.16 4.65 -8.02
CA PRO A 110 -15.19 4.13 -9.40
C PRO A 110 -14.13 4.81 -10.26
N ALA A 111 -13.38 4.01 -11.03
CA ALA A 111 -12.41 4.46 -12.00
C ALA A 111 -12.36 3.45 -13.14
N SER A 112 -12.06 3.92 -14.34
CA SER A 112 -11.95 3.09 -15.54
C SER A 112 -10.48 2.77 -15.81
N TRP A 113 -10.21 1.57 -16.30
CA TRP A 113 -8.85 1.21 -16.71
C TRP A 113 -8.38 2.10 -17.87
N ARG A 114 -7.14 2.58 -17.79
CA ARG A 114 -6.45 3.27 -18.89
C ARG A 114 -5.41 2.32 -19.45
N THR A 115 -5.51 2.02 -20.74
CA THR A 115 -4.44 1.33 -21.46
C THR A 115 -3.22 2.22 -21.50
N VAL A 116 -2.12 1.74 -20.95
CA VAL A 116 -0.82 2.41 -21.06
C VAL A 116 -0.23 1.97 -22.40
N CYS A 117 -0.17 2.87 -23.39
CA CYS A 117 0.36 2.55 -24.70
C CYS A 117 1.88 2.35 -24.61
N PRO A 118 2.46 1.29 -25.21
CA PRO A 118 3.91 1.09 -25.25
C PRO A 118 4.70 2.19 -25.99
N SER A 119 4.05 3.22 -26.54
CA SER A 119 4.66 4.31 -27.30
C SER A 119 5.43 5.33 -26.45
N GLU A 120 5.42 5.23 -25.11
CA GLU A 120 6.34 5.96 -24.22
C GLU A 120 7.70 5.22 -24.04
N ARG A 121 7.83 3.99 -24.57
CA ARG A 121 9.03 3.13 -24.38
C ARG A 121 10.28 3.55 -25.13
N ASN A 122 10.20 4.40 -26.14
CA ASN A 122 11.37 4.91 -26.87
C ASN A 122 10.94 6.10 -27.74
N GLU A 123 11.45 7.31 -27.46
CA GLU A 123 11.94 8.34 -28.41
C GLU A 123 11.88 9.78 -27.83
N HIS A 124 13.04 10.44 -27.77
CA HIS A 124 13.14 11.91 -27.91
C HIS A 124 13.39 12.23 -29.41
N PRO A 125 13.19 13.47 -29.88
CA PRO A 125 11.97 14.27 -29.95
C PRO A 125 11.57 14.60 -31.42
N ARG A 126 10.38 15.20 -31.58
CA ARG A 126 9.81 15.84 -32.80
C ARG A 126 9.17 14.89 -33.82
N LYS A 127 7.83 14.94 -33.93
CA LYS A 127 7.16 15.36 -35.17
C LYS A 127 5.91 16.19 -34.85
N THR A 128 5.80 17.28 -35.60
CA THR A 128 4.68 18.22 -35.67
C THR A 128 3.33 17.51 -35.83
N PHE A 129 2.38 17.82 -34.96
CA PHE A 129 0.97 17.50 -35.15
C PHE A 129 0.49 18.16 -36.44
N ARG A 130 0.10 17.35 -37.43
CA ARG A 130 -0.66 17.79 -38.59
C ARG A 130 -2.00 17.09 -38.50
N ASP A 131 -3.06 17.89 -38.51
CA ASP A 131 -4.45 17.48 -38.58
C ASP A 131 -4.68 16.33 -39.56
N LYS A 132 -5.44 15.32 -39.13
CA LYS A 132 -6.69 14.83 -39.74
C LYS A 132 -7.03 13.43 -39.22
N GLY A 133 -8.25 13.26 -38.73
CA GLY A 133 -8.82 11.96 -38.41
C GLY A 133 -10.08 12.08 -37.57
N GLN A 134 -11.17 12.54 -38.18
CA GLN A 134 -12.53 12.31 -37.67
C GLN A 134 -12.77 10.79 -37.65
N TYR A 135 -13.25 10.27 -36.53
CA TYR A 135 -14.05 9.06 -36.50
C TYR A 135 -15.49 9.49 -36.25
N GLU A 136 -16.36 9.26 -37.24
CA GLU A 136 -17.81 9.37 -37.10
C GLU A 136 -18.33 8.01 -36.63
N ASP A 137 -19.01 7.99 -35.47
CA ASP A 137 -19.79 6.85 -35.02
C ASP A 137 -21.23 7.01 -35.57
N GLU A 138 -21.57 6.25 -36.60
CA GLU A 138 -22.97 5.97 -36.96
C GLU A 138 -23.55 5.01 -35.93
N ASP A 139 -24.09 5.55 -34.84
CA ASP A 139 -25.28 5.03 -34.14
C ASP A 139 -25.61 5.94 -32.96
N GLY A 140 -26.70 6.70 -33.12
CA GLY A 140 -27.13 7.78 -32.24
C GLY A 140 -27.62 7.34 -30.85
N ILE A 141 -26.70 6.92 -29.98
CA ILE A 141 -26.94 6.81 -28.53
C ILE A 141 -26.09 7.86 -27.81
N LYS A 142 -26.72 8.95 -27.41
CA LYS A 142 -26.13 10.00 -26.56
C LYS A 142 -25.84 9.44 -25.15
N GLY A 143 -24.71 8.76 -24.97
CA GLY A 143 -24.16 8.35 -23.68
C GLY A 143 -23.04 9.30 -23.25
N GLY A 144 -23.18 9.98 -22.11
CA GLY A 144 -22.22 10.99 -21.66
C GLY A 144 -20.87 10.40 -21.23
N ILE A 145 -19.77 11.03 -21.69
CA ILE A 145 -18.36 11.08 -21.22
C ILE A 145 -17.63 9.77 -20.85
N TYR A 146 -18.31 8.69 -20.47
CA TYR A 146 -17.79 7.35 -20.39
C TYR A 146 -17.94 6.72 -21.78
N GLY A 147 -16.85 6.66 -22.54
CA GLY A 147 -16.83 5.91 -23.79
C GLY A 147 -17.34 4.48 -23.54
N ALA A 148 -18.33 4.06 -24.33
CA ALA A 148 -18.85 2.71 -24.29
C ALA A 148 -17.69 1.71 -24.50
N GLY A 149 -17.34 0.95 -23.46
CA GLY A 149 -16.38 -0.16 -23.57
C GLY A 149 -15.20 -0.19 -22.60
N MET A 150 -14.97 0.84 -21.77
CA MET A 150 -13.88 0.76 -20.77
C MET A 150 -14.34 -0.04 -19.54
N PRO A 151 -13.68 -1.15 -19.16
CA PRO A 151 -14.09 -1.96 -18.03
C PRO A 151 -13.97 -1.16 -16.72
N VAL A 152 -15.06 -1.13 -15.94
CA VAL A 152 -15.07 -0.56 -14.59
C VAL A 152 -14.23 -1.45 -13.69
N ARG A 153 -13.33 -0.82 -12.93
CA ARG A 153 -12.40 -1.51 -12.05
C ARG A 153 -13.11 -2.14 -10.85
N LEU A 154 -13.01 -3.45 -10.71
CA LEU A 154 -13.48 -4.20 -9.55
C LEU A 154 -12.39 -4.33 -8.48
N LEU A 155 -12.79 -4.64 -7.24
CA LEU A 155 -11.86 -4.91 -6.13
C LEU A 155 -10.94 -6.10 -6.42
N SER A 156 -11.49 -7.16 -7.03
CA SER A 156 -10.75 -8.34 -7.47
C SER A 156 -9.61 -7.99 -8.42
N ASP A 157 -9.86 -7.05 -9.35
CA ASP A 157 -8.88 -6.66 -10.36
C ASP A 157 -7.72 -5.88 -9.72
N LEU A 158 -7.96 -5.21 -8.59
CA LEU A 158 -6.89 -4.54 -7.82
C LEU A 158 -5.91 -5.56 -7.30
N VAL A 159 -6.44 -6.57 -6.63
CA VAL A 159 -5.65 -7.59 -5.96
C VAL A 159 -4.97 -8.49 -6.97
N SER A 160 -5.61 -8.84 -8.08
CA SER A 160 -4.98 -9.65 -9.13
C SER A 160 -3.76 -8.97 -9.75
N LYS A 161 -3.78 -7.64 -9.87
CA LYS A 161 -2.68 -6.84 -10.43
C LYS A 161 -1.58 -6.54 -9.42
N LEU A 162 -1.93 -6.32 -8.16
CA LEU A 162 -0.96 -5.93 -7.12
C LEU A 162 -0.39 -7.11 -6.33
N CYS A 163 -1.18 -8.15 -6.10
CA CYS A 163 -0.85 -9.31 -5.27
C CYS A 163 -0.86 -10.58 -6.12
N ALA A 164 -0.14 -10.56 -7.24
CA ALA A 164 -0.06 -11.71 -8.16
C ALA A 164 0.54 -12.98 -7.52
N HIS A 165 1.35 -12.82 -6.47
CA HIS A 165 1.97 -13.92 -5.75
C HIS A 165 1.51 -13.94 -4.29
N PRO A 166 1.07 -15.10 -3.75
CA PRO A 166 0.49 -15.19 -2.42
C PRO A 166 1.46 -14.82 -1.28
N GLY A 167 2.77 -14.88 -1.53
CA GLY A 167 3.79 -14.42 -0.58
C GLY A 167 3.95 -12.90 -0.47
N TYR A 168 3.36 -12.12 -1.38
CA TYR A 168 3.47 -10.65 -1.44
C TYR A 168 2.09 -10.00 -1.39
N ARG A 169 1.52 -9.88 -0.18
CA ARG A 169 0.17 -9.32 0.04
C ARG A 169 0.16 -7.95 0.70
N MET A 170 1.31 -7.44 1.14
CA MET A 170 1.40 -6.14 1.81
C MET A 170 1.37 -5.00 0.80
N LEU A 171 0.44 -4.07 1.02
CA LEU A 171 0.22 -2.91 0.17
C LEU A 171 0.41 -1.62 0.96
N SER A 172 1.06 -0.64 0.33
CA SER A 172 1.27 0.70 0.83
C SER A 172 0.42 1.69 0.02
N LEU A 173 -0.22 2.62 0.72
CA LEU A 173 -1.12 3.61 0.14
C LEU A 173 -0.50 5.01 0.20
N ARG A 174 -0.48 5.69 -0.95
CA ARG A 174 0.00 7.08 -1.07
C ARG A 174 -1.04 7.91 -1.80
N PHE A 175 -1.13 9.18 -1.44
CA PHE A 175 -2.10 10.10 -2.01
C PHE A 175 -1.50 11.49 -2.14
N THR A 176 -1.81 12.14 -3.26
CA THR A 176 -1.51 13.54 -3.53
C THR A 176 -2.72 14.14 -4.25
N PRO A 177 -3.04 15.43 -4.08
CA PRO A 177 -2.38 16.44 -3.25
C PRO A 177 -2.80 16.38 -1.78
N GLN A 178 -1.85 16.58 -0.87
CA GLN A 178 -2.09 16.72 0.57
C GLN A 178 -1.99 18.19 0.96
N ILE A 179 -3.06 18.96 0.79
CA ILE A 179 -3.03 20.42 0.93
C ILE A 179 -4.10 20.91 1.91
N SER A 180 -3.72 21.91 2.72
CA SER A 180 -4.64 22.58 3.66
C SER A 180 -5.71 23.38 2.91
N ASN A 181 -6.89 23.56 3.52
CA ASN A 181 -7.97 24.34 2.89
C ASN A 181 -7.58 25.80 2.61
N LYS A 182 -6.68 26.37 3.43
CA LYS A 182 -6.21 27.75 3.29
C LYS A 182 -5.34 27.93 2.04
N SER A 183 -4.55 26.91 1.70
CA SER A 183 -3.61 26.93 0.57
C SER A 183 -4.25 26.49 -0.75
N LEU A 184 -5.43 25.86 -0.69
CA LEU A 184 -6.10 25.27 -1.86
C LEU A 184 -6.34 26.30 -2.98
N ASN A 185 -6.86 27.48 -2.65
CA ASN A 185 -7.18 28.54 -3.62
C ASN A 185 -5.94 29.14 -4.31
N PHE A 186 -4.76 28.97 -3.71
CA PHE A 186 -3.49 29.48 -4.23
C PHE A 186 -2.65 28.38 -4.90
N THR A 187 -3.16 27.15 -4.94
CA THR A 187 -2.45 26.01 -5.51
C THR A 187 -2.77 25.88 -6.99
N THR A 188 -1.73 25.80 -7.83
CA THR A 188 -1.86 25.41 -9.22
C THR A 188 -1.65 23.90 -9.36
N PHE A 189 -2.66 23.19 -9.88
CA PHE A 189 -2.57 21.75 -10.07
C PHE A 189 -1.85 21.42 -11.39
N ASN A 190 -0.87 20.51 -11.31
CA ASN A 190 -0.12 20.04 -12.47
C ASN A 190 0.19 18.54 -12.29
N TRP A 191 -0.26 17.71 -13.25
CA TRP A 191 -0.03 16.27 -13.25
C TRP A 191 1.45 15.88 -13.12
N GLY A 192 2.35 16.58 -13.83
CA GLY A 192 3.79 16.30 -13.74
C GLY A 192 4.36 16.51 -12.34
N ALA A 193 3.86 17.51 -11.61
CA ALA A 193 4.25 17.75 -10.22
C ALA A 193 3.66 16.71 -9.26
N GLN A 194 2.38 16.36 -9.43
CA GLN A 194 1.70 15.35 -8.59
C GLN A 194 2.34 13.96 -8.74
N ILE A 195 2.59 13.54 -9.98
CA ILE A 195 3.21 12.24 -10.30
C ILE A 195 4.65 12.20 -9.78
N LYS A 196 5.42 13.27 -9.95
CA LYS A 196 6.76 13.40 -9.36
C LYS A 196 6.72 13.31 -7.84
N GLN A 197 5.76 13.97 -7.18
CA GLN A 197 5.63 13.93 -5.72
C GLN A 197 5.31 12.51 -5.23
N LEU A 198 4.38 11.79 -5.88
CA LEU A 198 4.11 10.38 -5.54
C LEU A 198 5.33 9.49 -5.70
N GLN A 199 6.10 9.69 -6.77
CA GLN A 199 7.32 8.93 -7.02
C GLN A 199 8.37 9.21 -5.94
N GLN A 200 8.54 10.48 -5.56
CA GLN A 200 9.43 10.87 -4.45
C GLN A 200 8.99 10.22 -3.14
N MET A 201 7.69 10.25 -2.82
CA MET A 201 7.17 9.56 -1.63
C MET A 201 7.54 8.07 -1.66
N LEU A 202 7.38 7.41 -2.81
CA LEU A 202 7.74 6.00 -2.99
C LEU A 202 9.21 5.71 -2.71
N MET A 203 10.11 6.54 -3.22
CA MET A 203 11.56 6.36 -3.06
C MET A 203 12.08 6.78 -1.68
N THR A 204 11.53 7.83 -1.06
CA THR A 204 12.05 8.37 0.22
C THR A 204 11.83 7.43 1.40
N GLU A 205 10.87 6.51 1.32
CA GLU A 205 10.68 5.43 2.30
C GLU A 205 11.59 4.22 2.07
N ALA A 206 12.64 4.35 1.25
CA ALA A 206 13.68 3.34 1.15
C ALA A 206 14.35 3.09 2.51
N LEU A 207 14.74 1.83 2.75
CA LEU A 207 15.34 1.25 3.95
C LEU A 207 16.65 1.91 4.46
N GLY A 208 17.02 3.08 3.93
CA GLY A 208 18.38 3.60 3.84
C GLY A 208 19.06 4.10 5.10
N ASP A 209 18.78 3.53 6.27
CA ASP A 209 19.52 3.83 7.52
C ASP A 209 19.56 2.64 8.50
N PHE A 210 19.40 1.40 8.03
CA PHE A 210 19.37 0.22 8.90
C PHE A 210 20.50 -0.77 8.63
N ASP A 211 21.32 -0.98 9.64
CA ASP A 211 22.31 -2.05 9.71
C ASP A 211 21.59 -3.36 10.07
N LEU A 212 21.08 -4.06 9.07
CA LEU A 212 20.36 -5.33 9.25
C LEU A 212 21.23 -6.41 9.93
N ASP A 213 22.55 -6.28 9.86
CA ASP A 213 23.51 -7.20 10.49
C ASP A 213 23.51 -7.08 12.04
N LEU A 214 23.04 -5.95 12.60
CA LEU A 214 23.10 -5.69 14.05
C LEU A 214 21.89 -6.25 14.85
N ILE A 215 20.82 -6.70 14.17
CA ILE A 215 19.50 -6.89 14.80
C ILE A 215 19.00 -8.35 14.77
N LEU A 216 19.82 -9.28 14.29
CA LEU A 216 19.68 -10.72 14.57
C LEU A 216 20.78 -11.24 15.53
N PRO A 217 20.92 -10.75 16.79
CA PRO A 217 21.92 -11.33 17.70
C PRO A 217 21.57 -12.76 18.17
N SER A 218 20.39 -13.29 17.80
CA SER A 218 19.86 -14.53 18.38
C SER A 218 19.09 -15.44 17.40
N ALA A 219 19.15 -15.20 16.10
CA ALA A 219 18.87 -16.28 15.15
C ALA A 219 20.19 -17.02 14.98
N LYS A 220 20.25 -18.30 15.37
CA LYS A 220 21.44 -19.15 15.16
C LYS A 220 21.97 -18.90 13.75
N LYS A 221 23.28 -18.71 13.61
CA LYS A 221 24.02 -18.53 12.35
C LYS A 221 23.71 -19.59 11.26
N ASP A 222 22.94 -20.62 11.60
CA ASP A 222 22.48 -21.69 10.73
C ASP A 222 21.14 -21.40 10.03
N THR A 223 20.48 -20.26 10.27
CA THR A 223 19.29 -19.87 9.50
C THR A 223 19.68 -19.16 8.20
N LEU A 224 19.03 -19.58 7.10
CA LEU A 224 19.22 -19.11 5.70
C LEU A 224 19.10 -17.59 5.50
N LEU A 225 18.68 -16.84 6.53
CA LEU A 225 18.46 -15.40 6.47
C LEU A 225 19.76 -14.60 6.70
N GLY A 226 20.60 -15.00 7.66
CA GLY A 226 21.85 -14.30 7.98
C GLY A 226 22.88 -14.30 6.84
N SER A 227 22.87 -15.34 6.00
CA SER A 227 23.75 -15.45 4.83
C SER A 227 23.24 -14.69 3.59
N LYS A 228 21.95 -14.32 3.54
CA LYS A 228 21.38 -13.50 2.46
C LYS A 228 21.46 -12.01 2.74
N VAL A 229 21.37 -11.59 4.02
CA VAL A 229 21.41 -10.18 4.44
C VAL A 229 22.76 -9.52 4.12
N SER A 230 23.88 -10.22 4.32
CA SER A 230 25.23 -9.70 4.04
C SER A 230 25.49 -9.37 2.54
N ARG A 231 24.64 -9.81 1.60
CA ARG A 231 24.79 -9.52 0.17
C ARG A 231 24.09 -8.22 -0.28
N PHE A 232 23.27 -7.60 0.56
CA PHE A 232 22.51 -6.39 0.21
C PHE A 232 23.29 -5.08 0.34
N GLY A 233 24.52 -5.11 0.87
CA GLY A 233 25.32 -3.91 1.13
C GLY A 233 25.85 -3.13 -0.09
N ASN A 234 25.42 -3.41 -1.32
CA ASN A 234 26.00 -2.78 -2.52
C ASN A 234 25.02 -2.36 -3.63
N THR A 235 23.70 -2.44 -3.41
CA THR A 235 22.72 -1.88 -4.37
C THR A 235 22.24 -0.50 -3.90
N PRO A 236 22.06 0.48 -4.81
CA PRO A 236 21.55 1.79 -4.40
C PRO A 236 20.20 1.62 -3.68
N ASN A 237 20.05 2.29 -2.54
CA ASN A 237 18.90 2.28 -1.63
C ASN A 237 17.61 2.78 -2.30
N VAL A 238 17.06 2.02 -3.25
CA VAL A 238 15.79 2.30 -3.90
C VAL A 238 14.79 1.27 -3.41
N ASN A 239 13.69 1.76 -2.83
CA ASN A 239 12.56 0.94 -2.42
C ASN A 239 11.99 0.21 -3.65
N ARG A 240 12.20 -1.11 -3.73
CA ARG A 240 11.69 -1.91 -4.84
C ARG A 240 10.21 -2.22 -4.65
N CYS A 241 9.48 -2.08 -5.73
CA CYS A 241 8.05 -2.38 -5.80
C CYS A 241 7.85 -3.60 -6.67
N LEU A 242 6.96 -4.50 -6.28
CA LEU A 242 6.54 -5.61 -7.12
C LEU A 242 5.61 -5.11 -8.23
N ALA A 243 4.61 -4.33 -7.83
CA ALA A 243 3.59 -3.78 -8.70
C ALA A 243 3.03 -2.47 -8.11
N ASN A 244 2.69 -1.55 -9.01
CA ASN A 244 2.15 -0.24 -8.69
C ASN A 244 0.83 -0.03 -9.43
N MET A 245 -0.15 0.51 -8.71
CA MET A 245 -1.42 0.93 -9.28
C MET A 245 -1.68 2.40 -9.04
N LEU A 246 -1.74 3.15 -10.12
CA LEU A 246 -1.98 4.58 -10.10
C LEU A 246 -3.44 4.87 -10.46
N VAL A 247 -4.12 5.65 -9.64
CA VAL A 247 -5.50 6.11 -9.87
C VAL A 247 -5.49 7.62 -9.99
N LEU A 248 -5.75 8.13 -11.19
CA LEU A 248 -5.75 9.55 -11.50
C LEU A 248 -7.19 10.06 -11.59
N ARG A 249 -7.50 11.14 -10.85
CA ARG A 249 -8.82 11.74 -10.83
C ARG A 249 -8.79 13.22 -11.14
N GLY A 250 -9.74 13.69 -11.93
CA GLY A 250 -9.89 15.09 -12.30
C GLY A 250 -9.59 15.40 -13.76
N SER A 251 -9.56 16.70 -14.08
CA SER A 251 -9.37 17.20 -15.43
C SER A 251 -8.01 16.79 -16.00
N GLY A 252 -7.99 16.32 -17.25
CA GLY A 252 -6.76 15.88 -17.92
C GLY A 252 -6.15 14.57 -17.40
N SER A 253 -6.86 13.81 -16.57
CA SER A 253 -6.40 12.50 -16.06
C SER A 253 -6.09 11.47 -17.17
N LEU A 254 -6.82 11.55 -18.30
CA LEU A 254 -6.61 10.70 -19.48
C LEU A 254 -5.29 10.97 -20.21
N THR A 255 -4.80 12.21 -20.18
CA THR A 255 -3.60 12.64 -20.93
C THR A 255 -2.37 12.81 -20.03
N ALA A 256 -2.49 12.50 -18.74
CA ALA A 256 -1.38 12.62 -17.80
C ALA A 256 -0.24 11.65 -18.16
N ASP A 257 1.00 12.15 -18.17
CA ASP A 257 2.24 11.41 -18.43
C ASP A 257 2.62 10.57 -17.20
N VAL A 258 2.68 9.24 -17.36
CA VAL A 258 2.96 8.28 -16.30
C VAL A 258 4.31 7.58 -16.46
N SER A 259 5.10 7.93 -17.48
CA SER A 259 6.41 7.36 -17.80
C SER A 259 7.38 7.28 -16.61
N ARG A 260 7.28 8.19 -15.65
CA ARG A 260 8.07 8.17 -14.40
C ARG A 260 7.90 6.89 -13.58
N PHE A 261 6.73 6.25 -13.65
CA PHE A 261 6.47 4.99 -12.97
C PHE A 261 6.79 3.78 -13.84
N GLU A 262 7.25 3.94 -15.08
CA GLU A 262 7.69 2.85 -15.96
C GLU A 262 9.19 2.56 -15.83
N HIS A 263 9.93 3.36 -15.07
CA HIS A 263 11.36 3.13 -14.87
C HIS A 263 11.61 1.75 -14.25
N GLU A 264 12.34 0.91 -15.00
CA GLU A 264 12.66 -0.48 -14.63
C GLU A 264 13.39 -0.58 -13.28
N SER A 265 14.12 0.46 -12.87
CA SER A 265 14.83 0.50 -11.58
C SER A 265 13.91 0.47 -10.34
N LEU A 266 12.62 0.78 -10.51
CA LEU A 266 11.62 0.71 -9.44
C LEU A 266 11.14 -0.72 -9.17
N TYR A 267 11.37 -1.64 -10.12
CA TYR A 267 10.78 -2.97 -10.10
C TYR A 267 11.86 -4.06 -10.20
N PRO A 268 11.59 -5.27 -9.70
CA PRO A 268 12.48 -6.38 -9.95
C PRO A 268 12.40 -6.81 -11.42
N VAL A 269 13.52 -7.26 -11.98
CA VAL A 269 13.69 -7.63 -13.40
C VAL A 269 12.69 -8.69 -13.87
N TRP A 270 12.19 -9.52 -12.96
CA TRP A 270 11.23 -10.57 -13.26
C TRP A 270 9.75 -10.10 -13.24
N SER A 271 9.47 -8.84 -12.88
CA SER A 271 8.10 -8.30 -12.88
C SER A 271 7.65 -7.91 -14.28
N VAL A 272 6.60 -8.55 -14.79
CA VAL A 272 6.14 -8.42 -16.19
C VAL A 272 5.12 -7.28 -16.36
N ASP A 273 4.16 -7.15 -15.44
CA ASP A 273 3.12 -6.10 -15.45
C ASP A 273 3.20 -5.30 -14.14
N HIS A 274 4.11 -4.34 -14.12
CA HIS A 274 4.47 -3.62 -12.91
C HIS A 274 3.69 -2.33 -12.70
N LEU A 275 3.01 -1.81 -13.73
CA LEU A 275 2.26 -0.56 -13.66
C LEU A 275 0.86 -0.70 -14.27
N SER A 276 -0.14 -0.49 -13.43
CA SER A 276 -1.53 -0.41 -13.84
C SER A 276 -2.10 0.98 -13.57
N VAL A 277 -2.74 1.59 -14.57
CA VAL A 277 -3.29 2.94 -14.47
C VAL A 277 -4.81 2.91 -14.61
N ALA A 278 -5.49 3.58 -13.68
CA ALA A 278 -6.91 3.83 -13.74
C ALA A 278 -7.17 5.33 -13.69
N VAL A 279 -8.23 5.76 -14.36
CA VAL A 279 -8.57 7.17 -14.53
C VAL A 279 -10.05 7.43 -14.24
N ASN A 280 -10.33 8.61 -13.72
CA ASN A 280 -11.69 9.14 -13.67
C ASN A 280 -11.65 10.67 -13.88
N PRO A 281 -12.30 11.21 -14.92
CA PRO A 281 -12.36 12.66 -15.14
C PRO A 281 -13.03 13.45 -13.99
N ALA A 282 -13.84 12.79 -13.15
CA ALA A 282 -14.49 13.42 -12.02
C ALA A 282 -13.49 13.78 -10.91
N LYS A 283 -13.70 14.96 -10.31
CA LYS A 283 -12.91 15.47 -9.18
C LYS A 283 -13.13 14.66 -7.89
N LEU A 284 -12.11 14.64 -7.03
CA LEU A 284 -12.19 14.03 -5.70
C LEU A 284 -12.37 15.11 -4.63
N GLY A 285 -13.60 15.27 -4.14
CA GLY A 285 -13.92 16.24 -3.09
C GLY A 285 -13.53 17.67 -3.49
N LYS A 286 -12.56 18.24 -2.79
CA LYS A 286 -12.08 19.62 -2.98
C LYS A 286 -10.96 19.76 -4.00
N TYR A 287 -10.38 18.66 -4.48
CA TYR A 287 -9.20 18.70 -5.36
C TYR A 287 -9.62 18.64 -6.83
N GLU A 288 -9.12 19.59 -7.63
CA GLU A 288 -9.36 19.59 -9.09
C GLU A 288 -8.64 18.43 -9.78
N MET A 289 -7.44 18.09 -9.29
CA MET A 289 -6.63 16.95 -9.70
C MET A 289 -6.15 16.20 -8.47
N SER A 290 -6.27 14.88 -8.48
CA SER A 290 -5.73 14.03 -7.42
C SER A 290 -5.20 12.72 -7.98
N ALA A 291 -4.12 12.22 -7.40
CA ALA A 291 -3.54 10.93 -7.72
C ALA A 291 -3.42 10.09 -6.44
N GLY A 292 -3.99 8.89 -6.50
CA GLY A 292 -3.77 7.85 -5.51
C GLY A 292 -2.82 6.80 -6.08
N LEU A 293 -1.94 6.27 -5.25
CA LEU A 293 -1.01 5.23 -5.62
C LEU A 293 -1.11 4.11 -4.59
N LEU A 294 -1.41 2.91 -5.05
CA LEU A 294 -1.41 1.68 -4.26
C LEU A 294 -0.24 0.81 -4.74
N CYS A 295 0.71 0.54 -3.87
CA CYS A 295 1.96 -0.14 -4.20
C CYS A 295 2.10 -1.43 -3.40
N ASN A 296 2.61 -2.48 -4.03
CA ASN A 296 3.17 -3.62 -3.31
C ASN A 296 4.69 -3.41 -3.22
N CYS A 297 5.21 -2.96 -2.08
CA CYS A 297 6.61 -2.53 -1.96
C CYS A 297 7.22 -2.79 -0.57
N GLN A 298 8.53 -2.58 -0.46
CA GLN A 298 9.30 -2.84 0.76
C GLN A 298 9.04 -1.84 1.89
N SER A 299 8.25 -0.77 1.68
CA SER A 299 8.07 0.29 2.69
C SER A 299 7.45 -0.20 4.02
N THR A 300 6.66 -1.27 3.97
CA THR A 300 6.01 -1.85 5.16
C THR A 300 6.92 -2.81 5.93
N VAL A 301 8.09 -3.17 5.38
CA VAL A 301 9.02 -4.10 6.03
C VAL A 301 9.56 -3.51 7.32
N MET A 302 9.92 -2.22 7.31
CA MET A 302 10.56 -1.59 8.46
C MET A 302 9.67 -1.50 9.69
N CYS A 303 8.40 -1.14 9.53
CA CYS A 303 7.48 -1.08 10.66
C CYS A 303 7.22 -2.48 11.23
N THR A 304 7.10 -3.48 10.36
CA THR A 304 6.89 -4.89 10.72
C THR A 304 8.10 -5.45 11.47
N PHE A 305 9.31 -5.19 10.96
CA PHE A 305 10.55 -5.61 11.59
C PHE A 305 10.73 -5.01 12.99
N ARG A 306 10.49 -3.71 13.16
CA ARG A 306 10.58 -3.04 14.47
C ARG A 306 9.59 -3.63 15.50
N ALA A 307 8.37 -3.95 15.06
CA ALA A 307 7.40 -4.63 15.93
C ALA A 307 7.86 -6.04 16.30
N LEU A 308 8.40 -6.80 15.34
CA LEU A 308 8.94 -8.13 15.56
C LEU A 308 10.09 -8.12 16.57
N SER A 309 11.09 -7.25 16.41
CA SER A 309 12.21 -7.14 17.36
C SER A 309 11.76 -6.84 18.78
N ARG A 310 10.76 -5.97 18.95
CA ARG A 310 10.20 -5.64 20.26
C ARG A 310 9.38 -6.77 20.85
N ALA A 311 8.58 -7.45 20.02
CA ALA A 311 7.83 -8.62 20.45
C ALA A 311 8.76 -9.74 20.92
N TYR A 312 9.88 -9.98 20.23
CA TYR A 312 10.91 -10.91 20.69
C TYR A 312 11.50 -10.53 22.04
N GLY A 313 11.84 -9.26 22.26
CA GLY A 313 12.32 -8.79 23.56
C GLY A 313 11.30 -9.00 24.68
N MET A 314 10.02 -8.72 24.40
CA MET A 314 8.92 -8.97 25.32
C MET A 314 8.72 -10.48 25.57
N PHE A 315 8.88 -11.31 24.55
CA PHE A 315 8.64 -12.76 24.60
C PHE A 315 9.74 -13.48 25.36
N ALA A 316 11.00 -13.11 25.12
CA ALA A 316 12.16 -13.59 25.87
C ALA A 316 12.02 -13.29 27.37
N SER A 317 11.42 -12.14 27.71
CA SER A 317 11.12 -11.74 29.09
C SER A 317 9.82 -12.33 29.65
N ARG A 318 9.10 -13.15 28.86
CA ARG A 318 7.75 -13.67 29.16
C ARG A 318 6.74 -12.59 29.59
N ALA A 319 6.92 -11.37 29.09
CA ALA A 319 6.12 -10.22 29.49
C ALA A 319 4.71 -10.33 28.92
N TYR A 320 3.70 -10.12 29.78
CA TYR A 320 2.27 -10.06 29.44
C TYR A 320 1.64 -11.31 28.79
N LEU A 321 2.38 -12.42 28.63
CA LEU A 321 1.88 -13.66 28.02
C LEU A 321 0.71 -14.29 28.79
N HIS A 322 0.68 -14.14 30.11
CA HIS A 322 -0.40 -14.63 30.97
C HIS A 322 -1.79 -14.10 30.56
N GLN A 323 -1.86 -12.91 29.95
CA GLN A 323 -3.12 -12.34 29.47
C GLN A 323 -3.69 -13.15 28.32
N TYR A 324 -2.85 -13.69 27.45
CA TYR A 324 -3.25 -14.51 26.30
C TYR A 324 -3.52 -15.94 26.71
N PHE A 325 -2.70 -16.51 27.60
CA PHE A 325 -2.86 -17.89 28.09
C PHE A 325 -4.18 -18.08 28.84
N LYS A 326 -4.66 -17.03 29.53
CA LYS A 326 -5.98 -17.04 30.18
C LYS A 326 -7.13 -17.32 29.20
N PHE A 327 -6.95 -16.97 27.93
CA PHE A 327 -7.93 -17.20 26.86
C PHE A 327 -7.60 -18.42 25.98
N GLY A 328 -6.68 -19.29 26.44
CA GLY A 328 -6.37 -20.55 25.75
C GLY A 328 -5.36 -20.43 24.62
N MET A 329 -4.69 -19.29 24.43
CA MET A 329 -3.57 -19.18 23.50
C MET A 329 -2.35 -19.95 24.04
N GLU A 330 -1.64 -20.66 23.18
CA GLU A 330 -0.42 -21.37 23.53
C GLU A 330 0.83 -20.60 23.09
N ILE A 331 1.99 -21.00 23.61
CA ILE A 331 3.28 -20.46 23.21
C ILE A 331 3.57 -20.73 21.74
N SER A 332 3.19 -21.92 21.25
CA SER A 332 3.30 -22.36 19.85
C SER A 332 2.68 -21.35 18.88
N THR A 333 1.50 -20.80 19.22
CA THR A 333 0.81 -19.80 18.40
C THR A 333 1.65 -18.53 18.18
N PHE A 334 2.42 -18.11 19.19
CA PHE A 334 3.32 -16.95 19.04
C PHE A 334 4.52 -17.28 18.16
N GLU A 335 5.11 -18.46 18.34
CA GLU A 335 6.27 -18.92 17.56
C GLU A 335 5.92 -19.08 16.07
N GLU A 336 4.74 -19.64 15.78
CA GLU A 336 4.19 -19.77 14.42
C GLU A 336 3.95 -18.39 13.79
N ALA A 337 3.35 -17.46 14.54
CA ALA A 337 3.12 -16.11 14.05
C ALA A 337 4.43 -15.35 13.78
N PHE A 338 5.42 -15.47 14.66
CA PHE A 338 6.73 -14.85 14.45
C PHE A 338 7.45 -15.43 13.23
N THR A 339 7.44 -16.75 13.07
CA THR A 339 8.00 -17.43 11.89
C THR A 339 7.34 -16.94 10.61
N THR A 340 6.01 -16.83 10.61
CA THR A 340 5.24 -16.33 9.46
C THR A 340 5.64 -14.90 9.10
N VAL A 341 5.79 -14.02 10.10
CA VAL A 341 6.19 -12.63 9.87
C VAL A 341 7.65 -12.52 9.42
N GLU A 342 8.55 -13.33 9.96
CA GLU A 342 9.95 -13.42 9.50
C GLU A 342 10.03 -13.82 8.03
N ASP A 343 9.23 -14.81 7.62
CA ASP A 343 9.10 -15.24 6.24
C ASP A 343 8.63 -14.11 5.32
N ILE A 344 7.63 -13.33 5.76
CA ILE A 344 7.16 -12.15 5.01
C ILE A 344 8.30 -11.14 4.85
N ILE A 345 8.96 -10.75 5.94
CA ILE A 345 10.08 -9.79 5.91
C ILE A 345 11.18 -10.29 4.96
N SER A 346 11.55 -11.55 5.07
CA SER A 346 12.58 -12.20 4.25
C SER A 346 12.25 -12.15 2.76
N ARG A 347 10.99 -12.39 2.39
CA ARG A 347 10.53 -12.35 0.99
C ARG A 347 10.57 -10.94 0.41
N TYR A 348 10.13 -9.95 1.19
CA TYR A 348 10.15 -8.55 0.76
C TYR A 348 11.57 -7.99 0.68
N LEU A 349 12.47 -8.34 1.61
CA LEU A 349 13.88 -7.96 1.51
C LEU A 349 14.57 -8.58 0.30
N ALA A 350 14.09 -9.73 -0.19
CA ALA A 350 14.63 -10.40 -1.37
C ALA A 350 14.21 -9.79 -2.71
N LEU A 351 13.26 -8.83 -2.73
CA LEU A 351 12.91 -8.04 -3.92
C LEU A 351 14.09 -7.17 -4.35
#